data_AF-A0A4Q7UV79-F1
#
_entry.id   AF-A0A4Q7UV79-F1
#
_cell.length_a   1.000
_cell.length_b   1.000
_cell.length_c   1.000
_cell.angle_alpha   90.00
_cell.angle_beta   90.00
_cell.angle_gamma   90.00
#
_symmetry.space_group_name_H-M   'P 1'
#
loop_
_entity.id
_entity.type
_entity.pdbx_description
1 polymer ?
#
loop_
_entity_poly.entity_id
_entity_poly.type
_entity_poly.pdbx_seq_one_letter_code
_entity_poly.pdbx_strand_id
1 'polypeptide(L)'
;MTNVSQETTVTCGCCGAPKPPDEVARLSHHPEIAVCGGCVHGMAGRLANRPSITPIFPVHDMPAAREFWTRAGLQVEEYSPEYAFVMFGDAEVLHLDLRAELDPEHNAAAVYIHIPDPHDWHARLKAQGLPVSDVVVEPWGMIEFSVKDPSGNLIRMGRND
;
A
#
# COMPACT_ATOMS: atom_id res chain seq x y z
N MET A 1 -22.28 -29.00 19.69
CA MET A 1 -21.08 -28.45 20.35
C MET A 1 -20.19 -27.89 19.25
N THR A 2 -20.25 -26.58 19.04
CA THR A 2 -19.45 -25.87 18.03
C THR A 2 -18.00 -25.85 18.50
N ASN A 3 -17.12 -26.42 17.68
CA ASN A 3 -15.68 -26.45 17.93
C ASN A 3 -15.16 -25.04 17.64
N VAL A 4 -15.02 -24.21 18.69
CA VAL A 4 -14.37 -22.91 18.59
C VAL A 4 -12.88 -23.21 18.39
N SER A 5 -12.42 -23.14 17.15
CA SER A 5 -11.00 -23.08 16.82
C SER A 5 -10.39 -21.96 17.64
N GLN A 6 -9.54 -22.31 18.61
CA GLN A 6 -8.76 -21.33 19.36
C GLN A 6 -7.87 -20.61 18.35
N GLU A 7 -8.21 -19.36 18.04
CA GLU A 7 -7.35 -18.50 17.25
C GLU A 7 -6.03 -18.36 18.01
N THR A 8 -4.98 -18.98 17.45
CA THR A 8 -3.64 -18.90 18.00
C THR A 8 -3.18 -17.46 17.91
N THR A 9 -3.01 -16.80 19.06
CA THR A 9 -2.54 -15.42 19.15
C THR A 9 -1.06 -15.36 19.55
N VAL A 10 -0.37 -14.31 19.13
CA VAL A 10 1.03 -14.00 19.48
C VAL A 10 1.04 -12.74 20.33
N THR A 11 1.72 -12.76 21.47
CA THR A 11 1.88 -11.59 22.33
C THR A 11 2.88 -10.60 21.73
N CYS A 12 2.48 -9.34 21.57
CA CYS A 12 3.39 -8.28 21.18
C CYS A 12 4.41 -7.97 22.29
N GLY A 13 5.70 -8.07 22.01
CA GLY A 13 6.78 -7.75 22.94
C GLY A 13 6.91 -6.27 23.29
N CYS A 14 6.22 -5.38 22.57
CA CYS A 14 6.19 -3.94 22.87
C CYS A 14 5.03 -3.54 23.78
N CYS A 15 3.78 -3.80 23.37
CA CYS A 15 2.59 -3.38 24.14
C CYS A 15 1.97 -4.48 25.01
N GLY A 16 2.43 -5.72 24.90
CA GLY A 16 1.88 -6.86 25.65
C GLY A 16 0.52 -7.36 25.16
N ALA A 17 -0.08 -6.75 24.13
CA ALA A 17 -1.38 -7.17 23.61
C ALA A 17 -1.27 -8.48 22.79
N PRO A 18 -2.25 -9.39 22.90
CA PRO A 18 -2.36 -10.54 21.99
C PRO A 18 -2.76 -10.07 20.59
N LYS A 19 -2.12 -10.65 19.57
CA LYS A 19 -2.33 -10.29 18.16
C LYS A 19 -2.46 -11.51 17.27
N PRO A 20 -3.21 -11.42 16.16
CA PRO A 20 -3.14 -12.40 15.09
C PRO A 20 -1.70 -12.60 14.59
N PRO A 21 -1.28 -13.83 14.21
CA PRO A 21 0.08 -14.09 13.75
C PRO A 21 0.50 -13.30 12.49
N ASP A 22 -0.46 -12.89 11.67
CA ASP A 22 -0.29 -12.07 10.46
C ASP A 22 -0.23 -10.56 10.74
N GLU A 23 -0.55 -10.12 11.97
CA GLU A 23 -0.44 -8.72 12.40
C GLU A 23 0.88 -8.39 13.14
N VAL A 24 1.81 -9.34 13.22
CA VAL A 24 3.08 -9.17 13.93
C VAL A 24 4.29 -9.39 13.03
N ALA A 25 5.32 -8.57 13.20
CA ALA A 25 6.64 -8.76 12.61
C ALA A 25 7.60 -9.34 13.66
N ARG A 26 8.54 -10.19 13.26
CA ARG A 26 9.60 -10.71 14.13
C ARG A 26 10.90 -9.96 13.87
N LEU A 27 11.66 -9.68 14.92
CA LEU A 27 12.94 -8.98 14.78
C LEU A 27 13.97 -9.89 14.09
N SER A 28 14.76 -9.32 13.18
CA SER A 28 15.72 -10.12 12.36
C SER A 28 16.76 -10.87 13.19
N HIS A 29 17.27 -10.26 14.27
CA HIS A 29 18.27 -10.86 15.16
C HIS A 29 17.66 -11.57 16.38
N HIS A 30 16.39 -11.30 16.67
CA HIS A 30 15.66 -11.80 17.83
C HIS A 30 14.28 -12.32 17.38
N PRO A 31 14.23 -13.39 16.56
CA PRO A 31 12.98 -13.87 15.97
C PRO A 31 11.96 -14.36 17.01
N GLU A 32 12.39 -14.63 18.25
CA GLU A 32 11.53 -14.90 19.39
C GLU A 32 10.65 -13.68 19.77
N ILE A 33 11.12 -12.46 19.48
CA ILE A 33 10.39 -11.22 19.76
C ILE A 33 9.50 -10.87 18.57
N ALA A 34 8.18 -10.91 18.79
CA ALA A 34 7.18 -10.43 17.85
C ALA A 34 6.69 -9.03 18.26
N VAL A 35 6.56 -8.11 17.32
CA VAL A 35 6.07 -6.74 17.53
C VAL A 35 4.90 -6.50 16.59
N CYS A 36 3.77 -6.00 17.10
CA CYS A 36 2.59 -5.74 16.28
C CYS A 36 2.79 -4.55 15.34
N GLY A 37 2.07 -4.54 14.22
CA GLY A 37 2.14 -3.48 13.20
C GLY A 37 2.07 -2.07 13.79
N GLY A 38 1.10 -1.79 14.66
CA GLY A 38 0.95 -0.47 15.29
C GLY A 38 2.14 -0.07 16.18
N CYS A 39 2.78 -1.02 16.89
CA CYS A 39 4.00 -0.74 17.64
C CYS A 39 5.21 -0.54 16.74
N VAL A 40 5.31 -1.28 15.63
CA VAL A 40 6.36 -1.07 14.62
C VAL A 40 6.20 0.32 13.99
N HIS A 41 4.99 0.68 13.56
CA HIS A 41 4.67 2.00 13.02
C HIS A 41 5.00 3.12 14.01
N GLY A 42 4.49 3.02 15.25
CA GLY A 42 4.76 4.01 16.29
C GLY A 42 6.24 4.15 16.64
N MET A 43 7.01 3.05 16.62
CA MET A 43 8.46 3.07 16.81
C MET A 43 9.18 3.71 15.61
N ALA A 44 8.79 3.39 14.38
CA ALA A 44 9.34 3.99 13.17
C ALA A 44 9.11 5.50 13.13
N GLY A 45 7.91 5.97 13.48
CA GLY A 45 7.57 7.39 13.59
C GLY A 45 8.37 8.12 14.66
N ARG A 46 8.72 7.46 15.78
CA ARG A 46 9.57 8.04 16.84
C ARG A 46 11.06 8.04 16.50
N LEU A 47 11.50 7.11 15.65
CA LEU A 47 12.83 7.11 15.05
C LEU A 47 12.97 8.15 13.93
N ALA A 48 11.88 8.78 13.50
CA ALA A 48 11.84 9.77 12.44
C ALA A 48 12.44 11.12 12.89
N ASN A 49 13.75 11.12 13.16
CA ASN A 49 14.63 12.24 12.81
C ASN A 49 15.05 12.17 11.33
N ARG A 50 14.26 11.46 10.50
CA ARG A 50 14.52 11.25 9.07
C ARG A 50 13.27 11.65 8.27
N PRO A 51 13.43 12.28 7.10
CA PRO A 51 12.31 12.63 6.24
C PRO A 51 11.60 11.35 5.77
N SER A 52 10.27 11.36 5.81
CA SER A 52 9.44 10.44 5.03
C SER A 52 9.24 10.98 3.62
N ILE A 53 8.96 10.08 2.67
CA ILE A 53 8.65 10.43 1.28
C ILE A 53 7.24 9.91 1.02
N THR A 54 6.31 10.82 0.77
CA THR A 54 4.96 10.51 0.33
C THR A 54 4.74 11.14 -1.05
N PRO A 55 4.59 10.34 -2.11
CA PRO A 55 4.30 10.85 -3.45
C PRO A 55 2.97 11.60 -3.49
N ILE A 56 2.87 12.60 -4.35
CA ILE A 56 1.63 13.32 -4.65
C ILE A 56 1.32 13.10 -6.13
N PHE A 57 0.17 12.50 -6.42
CA PHE A 57 -0.30 12.30 -7.78
C PHE A 57 -1.26 13.40 -8.21
N PRO A 58 -0.98 14.07 -9.36
CA PRO A 58 -1.97 14.94 -9.96
C PRO A 58 -3.11 14.08 -10.50
N VAL A 59 -4.36 14.45 -10.19
CA VAL A 59 -5.54 13.76 -10.70
C VAL A 59 -6.47 14.75 -11.39
N HIS A 60 -7.01 14.40 -12.55
CA HIS A 60 -7.93 15.29 -13.30
C HIS A 60 -9.38 15.18 -12.81
N ASP A 61 -9.74 14.04 -12.21
CA ASP A 61 -11.06 13.73 -11.67
C ASP A 61 -10.90 13.05 -10.29
N MET A 62 -11.20 13.79 -9.22
CA MET A 62 -11.06 13.31 -7.84
C MET A 62 -12.02 12.14 -7.52
N PRO A 63 -13.33 12.20 -7.83
CA PRO A 63 -14.22 11.05 -7.71
C PRO A 63 -13.68 9.77 -8.39
N ALA A 64 -13.23 9.85 -9.63
CA ALA A 64 -12.71 8.69 -10.37
C ALA A 64 -11.42 8.15 -9.75
N ALA A 65 -10.53 9.04 -9.28
CA ALA A 65 -9.31 8.64 -8.58
C ALA A 65 -9.61 7.90 -7.27
N ARG A 66 -10.55 8.41 -6.47
CA ARG A 66 -10.98 7.77 -5.21
C ARG A 66 -11.59 6.40 -5.45
N GLU A 67 -12.43 6.26 -6.48
CA GLU A 67 -13.01 4.98 -6.86
C GLU A 67 -11.95 3.97 -7.27
N PHE A 68 -10.97 4.39 -8.09
CA PHE A 68 -9.85 3.54 -8.52
C PHE A 68 -9.08 2.97 -7.32
N TRP A 69 -8.68 3.83 -6.38
CA TRP A 69 -7.92 3.41 -5.20
C TRP A 69 -8.76 2.56 -4.23
N THR A 70 -10.05 2.86 -4.11
CA THR A 70 -10.99 2.03 -3.33
C THR A 70 -11.13 0.63 -3.94
N ARG A 71 -11.29 0.53 -5.27
CA ARG A 71 -11.31 -0.75 -6.00
C ARG A 71 -9.97 -1.49 -5.91
N ALA A 72 -8.86 -0.77 -5.79
CA ALA A 72 -7.56 -1.38 -5.52
C ALA A 72 -7.43 -1.97 -4.10
N GLY A 73 -8.45 -1.83 -3.25
CA GLY A 73 -8.48 -2.34 -1.89
C GLY A 73 -7.84 -1.42 -0.86
N LEU A 74 -7.57 -0.16 -1.23
CA LEU A 74 -7.02 0.86 -0.33
C LEU A 74 -8.13 1.76 0.22
N GLN A 75 -7.86 2.37 1.37
CA GLN A 75 -8.74 3.37 1.95
C GLN A 75 -8.39 4.74 1.36
N VAL A 76 -9.40 5.58 1.14
CA VAL A 76 -9.19 6.96 0.67
C VAL A 76 -9.88 7.92 1.62
N GLU A 77 -9.10 8.80 2.22
CA GLU A 77 -9.58 9.83 3.15
C GLU A 77 -9.57 11.19 2.46
N GLU A 78 -10.74 11.83 2.39
CA GLU A 78 -10.85 13.18 1.82
C GLU A 78 -10.37 14.22 2.82
N TYR A 79 -9.42 15.05 2.41
CA TYR A 79 -8.98 16.23 3.19
C TYR A 79 -9.77 17.47 2.76
N SER A 80 -9.91 17.67 1.46
CA SER A 80 -10.77 18.67 0.83
C SER A 80 -11.27 18.15 -0.52
N PRO A 81 -12.19 18.86 -1.20
CA PRO A 81 -12.60 18.48 -2.56
C PRO A 81 -11.43 18.36 -3.57
N GLU A 82 -10.34 19.07 -3.32
CA GLU A 82 -9.14 19.12 -4.16
C GLU A 82 -8.01 18.22 -3.69
N TYR A 83 -8.10 17.61 -2.50
CA TYR A 83 -7.00 16.85 -1.91
C TYR A 83 -7.46 15.65 -1.09
N ALA A 84 -6.81 14.50 -1.27
CA ALA A 84 -7.14 13.27 -0.54
C ALA A 84 -5.90 12.43 -0.25
N PHE A 85 -6.00 11.58 0.76
CA PHE A 85 -4.96 10.65 1.19
C PHE A 85 -5.36 9.22 0.81
N VAL A 86 -4.44 8.46 0.23
CA VAL A 86 -4.62 7.01 0.02
C VAL A 86 -3.85 6.27 1.11
N MET A 87 -4.56 5.42 1.84
CA MET A 87 -4.12 4.80 3.08
C MET A 87 -4.03 3.28 2.95
N PHE A 88 -3.01 2.70 3.59
CA PHE A 88 -2.91 1.26 3.87
C PHE A 88 -2.82 1.08 5.38
N GLY A 89 -3.94 0.71 6.01
CA GLY A 89 -4.04 0.72 7.46
C GLY A 89 -3.91 2.15 8.00
N ASP A 90 -2.94 2.38 8.88
CA ASP A 90 -2.65 3.68 9.50
C ASP A 90 -1.56 4.49 8.76
N ALA A 91 -1.08 4.01 7.62
CA ALA A 91 -0.01 4.63 6.85
C ALA A 91 -0.51 5.28 5.55
N GLU A 92 -0.08 6.52 5.32
CA GLU A 92 -0.20 7.19 4.02
C GLU A 92 0.69 6.49 2.98
N VAL A 93 0.08 6.10 1.86
CA VAL A 93 0.80 5.49 0.72
C VAL A 93 1.15 6.57 -0.31
N LEU A 94 0.18 7.45 -0.61
CA LEU A 94 0.33 8.59 -1.51
C LEU A 94 -0.81 9.57 -1.30
N HIS A 95 -0.65 10.79 -1.82
CA HIS A 95 -1.68 11.81 -1.85
C HIS A 95 -2.20 12.03 -3.27
N LEU A 96 -3.44 12.52 -3.35
CA LEU A 96 -4.10 12.92 -4.59
C LEU A 96 -4.30 14.43 -4.57
N ASP A 97 -3.90 15.11 -5.64
CA ASP A 97 -3.99 16.56 -5.81
C ASP A 97 -4.78 16.87 -7.10
N LEU A 98 -5.93 17.52 -6.98
CA LEU A 98 -6.81 17.79 -8.12
C LEU A 98 -6.19 18.85 -9.05
N ARG A 99 -6.01 18.45 -10.31
CA ARG A 99 -5.53 19.26 -11.44
C ARG A 99 -6.50 19.06 -12.59
N ALA A 100 -7.62 19.78 -12.59
CA ALA A 100 -8.72 19.58 -13.54
C ALA A 100 -8.30 19.77 -15.02
N GLU A 101 -7.23 20.54 -15.25
CA GLU A 101 -6.63 20.81 -16.55
C GLU A 101 -5.59 19.77 -17.00
N LEU A 102 -5.29 18.76 -16.17
CA LEU A 102 -4.36 17.69 -16.50
C LEU A 102 -4.88 16.86 -17.68
N ASP A 103 -4.01 16.63 -18.66
CA ASP A 103 -4.23 15.67 -19.74
C ASP A 103 -3.69 14.29 -19.34
N PRO A 104 -4.54 13.27 -19.11
CA PRO A 104 -4.11 11.94 -18.70
C PRO A 104 -3.15 11.25 -19.68
N GLU A 105 -3.25 11.54 -20.99
CA GLU A 105 -2.40 10.90 -22.00
C GLU A 105 -0.96 11.40 -21.95
N HIS A 106 -0.75 12.60 -21.44
CA HIS A 106 0.57 13.25 -21.32
C HIS A 106 1.06 13.36 -19.87
N ASN A 107 0.35 12.74 -18.91
CA ASN A 107 0.79 12.73 -17.53
C ASN A 107 2.00 11.80 -17.36
N ALA A 108 3.13 12.37 -16.93
CA ALA A 108 4.39 11.66 -16.72
C ALA A 108 4.63 11.26 -15.26
N ALA A 109 3.69 11.54 -14.36
CA ALA A 109 3.81 11.17 -12.95
C ALA A 109 3.85 9.64 -12.80
N ALA A 110 4.78 9.17 -11.97
CA ALA A 110 4.99 7.76 -11.73
C ALA A 110 5.45 7.50 -10.29
N VAL A 111 5.12 6.32 -9.77
CA VAL A 111 5.64 5.81 -8.50
C VAL A 111 6.04 4.34 -8.66
N TYR A 112 7.05 3.93 -7.89
CA TYR A 112 7.36 2.52 -7.67
C TYR A 112 6.95 2.14 -6.25
N ILE A 113 6.08 1.15 -6.10
CA ILE A 113 5.63 0.63 -4.81
C ILE A 113 6.23 -0.75 -4.58
N HIS A 114 7.00 -0.87 -3.50
CA HIS A 114 7.46 -2.17 -3.04
C HIS A 114 6.32 -2.92 -2.37
N ILE A 115 6.03 -4.12 -2.87
CA ILE A 115 4.94 -4.96 -2.37
C ILE A 115 5.43 -6.35 -1.99
N PRO A 116 4.80 -7.02 -1.01
CA PRO A 116 5.27 -8.31 -0.53
C PRO A 116 5.14 -9.42 -1.56
N ASP A 117 4.11 -9.43 -2.41
CA ASP A 117 3.90 -10.46 -3.43
C ASP A 117 3.28 -9.84 -4.70
N PRO A 118 4.06 -9.67 -5.78
CA PRO A 118 3.57 -9.12 -7.05
C PRO A 118 2.44 -9.93 -7.68
N HIS A 119 2.42 -11.26 -7.53
CA HIS A 119 1.39 -12.11 -8.12
C HIS A 119 0.05 -12.01 -7.38
N ASP A 120 0.07 -11.99 -6.04
CA ASP A 120 -1.15 -11.81 -5.24
C ASP A 120 -1.79 -10.44 -5.51
N TRP A 121 -0.98 -9.38 -5.48
CA TRP A 121 -1.46 -8.02 -5.78
C TRP A 121 -2.01 -7.91 -7.19
N HIS A 122 -1.28 -8.41 -8.20
CA HIS A 122 -1.76 -8.43 -9.57
C HIS A 122 -3.11 -9.16 -9.70
N ALA A 123 -3.25 -10.35 -9.10
CA ALA A 123 -4.48 -11.12 -9.16
C ALA A 123 -5.66 -10.38 -8.52
N ARG A 124 -5.46 -9.72 -7.37
CA ARG A 124 -6.47 -8.90 -6.69
C ARG A 124 -6.94 -7.72 -7.55
N LEU A 125 -6.00 -6.94 -8.08
CA LEU A 125 -6.33 -5.77 -8.91
C LEU A 125 -7.02 -6.18 -10.21
N LYS A 126 -6.56 -7.27 -10.84
CA LYS A 126 -7.18 -7.84 -12.04
C LYS A 126 -8.60 -8.34 -11.77
N ALA A 127 -8.84 -8.99 -10.63
CA ALA A 127 -10.18 -9.44 -10.24
C ALA A 127 -11.15 -8.27 -10.03
N GLN A 128 -10.64 -7.10 -9.66
CA GLN A 128 -11.40 -5.85 -9.54
C GLN A 128 -11.59 -5.16 -10.90
N GLY A 129 -11.08 -5.71 -12.00
CA GLY A 129 -11.22 -5.15 -13.35
C GLY A 129 -10.32 -3.94 -13.62
N LEU A 130 -9.21 -3.80 -12.87
CA LEU A 130 -8.23 -2.74 -13.12
C LEU A 130 -7.31 -3.12 -14.30
N PRO A 131 -6.85 -2.14 -15.10
CA PRO A 131 -6.05 -2.38 -16.30
C PRO A 131 -4.58 -2.64 -15.97
N VAL A 132 -4.32 -3.75 -15.28
CA VAL A 132 -2.96 -4.17 -14.93
C VAL A 132 -2.25 -4.80 -16.14
N SER A 133 -0.95 -4.55 -16.28
CA SER A 133 -0.08 -5.30 -17.20
C SER A 133 0.17 -6.71 -16.65
N ASP A 134 0.73 -7.59 -17.49
CA ASP A 134 1.26 -8.87 -16.99
C ASP A 134 2.40 -8.64 -15.99
N VAL A 135 2.59 -9.60 -15.09
CA VAL A 135 3.75 -9.67 -14.19
C VAL A 135 4.95 -10.14 -14.98
N VAL A 136 6.05 -9.38 -14.91
CA VAL A 136 7.29 -9.60 -15.66
C VAL A 136 8.46 -9.73 -14.69
N VAL A 137 9.41 -10.61 -15.03
CA VAL A 137 10.73 -10.65 -14.40
C VAL A 137 11.67 -9.79 -15.24
N GLU A 138 12.07 -8.65 -14.69
CA GLU A 138 12.92 -7.69 -15.37
C GLU A 138 14.39 -8.12 -15.40
N PRO A 139 15.21 -7.65 -16.37
CA PRO A 139 16.62 -7.99 -16.47
C PRO A 139 17.46 -7.63 -15.23
N TRP A 140 16.99 -6.68 -14.43
CA TRP A 140 17.62 -6.26 -13.17
C TRP A 140 17.07 -7.00 -11.94
N GLY A 141 16.30 -8.07 -12.13
CA GLY A 141 15.87 -8.99 -11.07
C GLY A 141 14.59 -8.61 -10.33
N MET A 142 13.87 -7.57 -10.76
CA MET A 142 12.57 -7.24 -10.19
C MET A 142 11.48 -8.14 -10.76
N ILE A 143 10.59 -8.61 -9.90
CA ILE A 143 9.32 -9.20 -10.31
C ILE A 143 8.26 -8.11 -10.14
N GLU A 144 7.72 -7.58 -11.23
CA GLU A 144 6.88 -6.40 -11.21
C GLU A 144 5.78 -6.39 -12.28
N PHE A 145 4.75 -5.57 -12.05
CA PHE A 145 3.72 -5.23 -13.04
C PHE A 145 3.39 -3.73 -12.91
N SER A 146 2.60 -3.22 -13.85
CA SER A 146 2.17 -1.83 -13.86
C SER A 146 0.65 -1.68 -13.94
N VAL A 147 0.14 -0.58 -13.41
CA VAL A 147 -1.23 -0.12 -13.60
C VAL A 147 -1.21 1.40 -13.79
N LYS A 148 -2.12 1.93 -14.61
CA LYS A 148 -2.37 3.36 -14.69
C LYS A 148 -3.70 3.69 -14.00
N ASP A 149 -3.71 4.78 -13.23
CA ASP A 149 -4.96 5.33 -12.72
C ASP A 149 -5.71 6.09 -13.83
N PRO A 150 -6.96 6.55 -13.60
CA PRO A 150 -7.73 7.30 -14.61
C PRO A 150 -7.05 8.59 -15.08
N SER A 151 -6.13 9.15 -14.30
CA SER A 151 -5.39 10.37 -14.63
C SER A 151 -4.05 10.08 -15.31
N GLY A 152 -3.80 8.83 -15.70
CA GLY A 152 -2.59 8.42 -16.40
C GLY A 152 -1.36 8.27 -15.52
N ASN A 153 -1.47 8.43 -14.19
CA ASN A 153 -0.36 8.22 -13.27
C ASN A 153 0.11 6.76 -13.39
N LEU A 154 1.41 6.54 -13.57
CA LEU A 154 1.98 5.20 -13.67
C LEU A 154 2.33 4.64 -12.30
N ILE A 155 1.74 3.51 -11.94
CA ILE A 155 2.08 2.78 -10.72
C ILE A 155 2.78 1.48 -11.10
N ARG A 156 4.08 1.41 -10.84
CA ARG A 156 4.87 0.17 -10.92
C ARG A 156 4.87 -0.48 -9.56
N MET A 157 4.57 -1.77 -9.51
CA MET A 157 4.47 -2.52 -8.25
C MET A 157 5.31 -3.77 -8.34
N GLY A 158 6.22 -3.98 -7.40
CA GLY A 158 7.01 -5.20 -7.41
C GLY A 158 7.99 -5.32 -6.24
N ARG A 159 8.83 -6.34 -6.32
CA ARG A 159 9.92 -6.57 -5.37
C ARG A 159 11.12 -7.19 -6.06
N ASN A 160 12.27 -7.04 -5.44
CA ASN A 160 13.38 -7.96 -5.63
C ASN A 160 13.27 -9.10 -4.63
N ASP A 161 13.75 -10.26 -5.02
CA ASP A 161 14.00 -11.38 -4.11
C ASP A 161 15.34 -11.21 -3.38
#